data_AF-A0A1X9LM73-F1
#
_entry.id   AF-A0A1X9LM73-F1
#
_cell.length_a   1.000
_cell.length_b   1.000
_cell.length_c   1.000
_cell.angle_alpha   90.00
_cell.angle_beta   90.00
_cell.angle_gamma   90.00
#
_symmetry.space_group_name_H-M   'P 1'
#
loop_
_entity.id
_entity.type
_entity.pdbx_description
1 polymer ?
#
loop_
_entity_poly.entity_id
_entity_poly.type
_entity_poly.pdbx_seq_one_letter_code
_entity_poly.pdbx_strand_id
1 'polypeptide(L)'
;MTGFWARVLDIRIVDGPVLVGVYVVAVAFLLAIVVRRPAKRWLLPVGIAFGAGAVLGVLVTLLVQNVLDVFNTPMSVETRIWIAAVFAGIAAAVTSAVVSRGWRRVVSIIAVPVFALTTAVGINADFGIDKTLGDFLDIETLPALDLSALPPHSTNPAGPLVDSWDPPADMPEDALVGTVEIPTPASDFDARDAVVYLPPAAQVAGAPALPVVVYMSGQPGSPAVDDVGQVLDEFTEETGGLAPIVVAVDQLGGDGSNNPLCIDGYQGNAATYVNDDVVAFIRTTFNVMPGPASWAIAGFSNGGGCAIRFGALHPDVWGSVIDISGELGPSLGSEQETIDEGFGGDADAYEEQLPLTILDSRSYPSSMIAVFTVGQFDGRYVRASKELFEAAKAAGMTAYRFVSSGTGHEAATIQFGFTHAFNVLFPVWGLSSGDPALAPPE
;
A
#
# COMPACT_ATOMS: atom_id res chain seq x y z
N MET A 1 -18.37 14.89 -3.13
CA MET A 1 -19.48 14.92 -4.11
C MET A 1 -20.63 14.08 -3.57
N THR A 2 -21.90 14.51 -3.61
CA THR A 2 -23.02 13.68 -3.11
C THR A 2 -23.94 13.21 -4.24
N GLY A 3 -24.43 11.97 -4.16
CA GLY A 3 -25.45 11.42 -5.08
C GLY A 3 -24.92 10.36 -6.05
N PHE A 4 -25.47 10.34 -7.27
CA PHE A 4 -25.22 9.31 -8.30
C PHE A 4 -23.75 9.20 -8.70
N TRP A 5 -23.05 10.34 -8.86
CA TRP A 5 -21.66 10.35 -9.32
C TRP A 5 -20.67 9.77 -8.31
N ALA A 6 -20.90 9.98 -7.01
CA ALA A 6 -20.08 9.36 -5.97
C ALA A 6 -20.16 7.83 -6.10
N ARG A 7 -21.37 7.28 -6.17
CA ARG A 7 -21.59 5.84 -6.37
C ARG A 7 -20.99 5.27 -7.66
N VAL A 8 -20.78 6.10 -8.69
CA VAL A 8 -20.12 5.67 -9.93
C VAL A 8 -18.59 5.64 -9.74
N LEU A 9 -18.04 6.60 -9.01
CA LEU A 9 -16.62 6.64 -8.68
C LEU A 9 -16.25 5.52 -7.69
N ASP A 10 -17.10 5.20 -6.73
CA ASP A 10 -16.91 4.11 -5.75
C ASP A 10 -17.01 2.70 -6.36
N ILE A 11 -17.25 2.58 -7.67
CA ILE A 11 -17.33 1.29 -8.34
C ILE A 11 -15.95 0.64 -8.30
N ARG A 12 -15.87 -0.55 -7.69
CA ARG A 12 -14.67 -1.38 -7.70
C ARG A 12 -14.30 -1.81 -9.12
N ILE A 13 -13.02 -1.62 -9.47
CA ILE A 13 -12.46 -1.98 -10.78
C ILE A 13 -11.39 -3.08 -10.70
N VAL A 14 -11.00 -3.47 -9.49
CA VAL A 14 -10.01 -4.54 -9.23
C VAL A 14 -10.64 -5.93 -9.10
N ASP A 15 -11.97 -6.01 -8.97
CA ASP A 15 -12.71 -7.26 -8.89
C ASP A 15 -14.17 -7.11 -9.40
N GLY A 16 -14.94 -8.18 -9.29
CA GLY A 16 -16.37 -8.13 -9.48
C GLY A 16 -16.84 -7.96 -10.94
N PRO A 17 -18.09 -7.52 -11.14
CA PRO A 17 -18.76 -7.57 -12.45
C PRO A 17 -18.18 -6.59 -13.47
N VAL A 18 -17.57 -5.48 -13.03
CA VAL A 18 -16.98 -4.48 -13.92
C VAL A 18 -15.72 -5.03 -14.58
N LEU A 19 -14.81 -5.60 -13.78
CA LEU A 19 -13.61 -6.24 -14.29
C LEU A 19 -13.96 -7.35 -15.29
N VAL A 20 -14.88 -8.24 -14.91
CA VAL A 20 -15.38 -9.32 -15.78
C VAL A 20 -16.01 -8.75 -17.05
N GLY A 21 -16.79 -7.66 -16.94
CA GLY A 21 -17.40 -6.98 -18.08
C GLY A 21 -16.37 -6.46 -19.08
N VAL A 22 -15.32 -5.79 -18.61
CA VAL A 22 -14.21 -5.30 -19.44
C VAL A 22 -13.53 -6.46 -20.17
N TYR A 23 -13.27 -7.58 -19.48
CA TYR A 23 -12.67 -8.77 -20.07
C TYR A 23 -13.56 -9.39 -21.16
N VAL A 24 -14.86 -9.53 -20.90
CA VAL A 24 -15.83 -10.06 -21.86
C VAL A 24 -15.89 -9.19 -23.12
N VAL A 25 -15.87 -7.86 -22.96
CA VAL A 25 -15.85 -6.92 -24.08
C VAL A 25 -14.57 -7.09 -24.91
N ALA A 26 -13.40 -7.16 -24.28
CA ALA A 26 -12.15 -7.41 -24.99
C ALA A 26 -12.17 -8.72 -25.78
N VAL A 27 -12.61 -9.81 -25.15
CA VAL A 27 -12.76 -11.12 -25.83
C VAL A 27 -13.73 -11.03 -26.99
N ALA A 28 -14.85 -10.31 -26.86
CA ALA A 28 -15.80 -10.11 -27.96
C ALA A 28 -15.17 -9.36 -29.14
N PHE A 29 -14.36 -8.33 -28.90
CA PHE A 29 -13.59 -7.63 -29.95
C PHE A 29 -12.58 -8.57 -30.62
N LEU A 30 -11.84 -9.36 -29.84
CA LEU A 30 -10.89 -10.34 -30.36
C LEU A 30 -11.60 -11.38 -31.24
N LEU A 31 -12.74 -11.91 -30.79
CA LEU A 31 -13.56 -12.84 -31.57
C LEU A 31 -14.12 -12.18 -32.82
N ALA A 32 -14.58 -10.93 -32.78
CA ALA A 32 -15.04 -10.21 -33.96
C ALA A 32 -13.92 -10.02 -35.00
N ILE A 33 -12.67 -9.87 -34.55
CA ILE A 33 -11.48 -9.84 -35.40
C ILE A 33 -11.18 -11.24 -35.97
N VAL A 34 -11.20 -12.30 -35.14
CA VAL A 34 -10.69 -13.62 -35.52
C VAL A 34 -11.72 -14.52 -36.19
N VAL A 35 -12.98 -14.47 -35.75
CA VAL A 35 -14.09 -15.30 -36.26
C VAL A 35 -14.56 -14.76 -37.61
N ARG A 36 -14.03 -15.38 -38.67
CA ARG A 36 -14.40 -15.11 -40.06
C ARG A 36 -14.19 -16.35 -40.91
N ARG A 37 -14.78 -16.36 -42.12
CA ARG A 37 -14.48 -17.41 -43.11
C ARG A 37 -12.97 -17.40 -43.38
N PRO A 38 -12.27 -18.54 -43.20
CA PRO A 38 -10.82 -18.59 -43.22
C PRO A 38 -10.30 -18.34 -44.64
N ALA A 39 -9.80 -17.13 -44.89
CA ALA A 39 -9.01 -16.82 -46.07
C ALA A 39 -7.54 -16.76 -45.65
N LYS A 40 -6.67 -17.57 -46.27
CA LYS A 40 -5.22 -17.57 -46.02
C LYS A 40 -4.61 -16.16 -46.12
N ARG A 41 -5.14 -15.31 -47.01
CA ARG A 41 -4.75 -13.90 -47.20
C ARG A 41 -4.98 -13.01 -45.98
N TRP A 42 -5.78 -13.48 -45.01
CA TRP A 42 -6.05 -12.76 -43.78
C TRP A 42 -5.45 -13.44 -42.55
N LEU A 43 -5.68 -14.75 -42.39
CA LEU A 43 -5.25 -15.50 -41.20
C LEU A 43 -3.74 -15.44 -41.00
N LEU A 44 -2.98 -15.52 -42.09
CA LEU A 44 -1.53 -15.53 -42.04
C LEU A 44 -0.94 -14.19 -41.53
N PRO A 45 -1.24 -13.02 -42.12
CA PRO A 45 -0.68 -11.76 -41.63
C PRO A 45 -1.12 -11.42 -40.21
N VAL A 46 -2.38 -11.69 -39.83
CA VAL A 46 -2.83 -11.42 -38.46
C VAL A 46 -2.24 -12.38 -37.44
N GLY A 47 -2.11 -13.67 -37.78
CA GLY A 47 -1.44 -14.64 -36.91
C GLY A 47 0.04 -14.32 -36.70
N ILE A 48 0.75 -13.91 -37.76
CA ILE A 48 2.14 -13.45 -37.66
C ILE A 48 2.23 -12.20 -36.79
N ALA A 49 1.36 -11.21 -37.01
CA ALA A 49 1.35 -9.98 -36.21
C ALA A 49 1.05 -10.25 -34.74
N PHE A 50 0.10 -11.15 -34.44
CA PHE A 50 -0.21 -11.57 -33.08
C PHE A 50 1.02 -12.19 -32.40
N GLY A 51 1.67 -13.16 -33.05
CA GLY A 51 2.87 -13.80 -32.50
C GLY A 51 4.04 -12.82 -32.33
N ALA A 52 4.28 -11.96 -33.31
CA ALA A 52 5.31 -10.92 -33.23
C ALA A 52 5.02 -9.91 -32.11
N GLY A 53 3.75 -9.52 -31.94
CA GLY A 53 3.31 -8.67 -30.83
C GLY A 53 3.56 -9.34 -29.48
N ALA A 54 3.17 -10.61 -29.30
CA ALA A 54 3.42 -11.34 -28.06
C ALA A 54 4.93 -11.38 -27.71
N VAL A 55 5.78 -11.69 -28.70
CA VAL A 55 7.24 -11.68 -28.53
C VAL A 55 7.74 -10.30 -28.14
N LEU A 56 7.24 -9.24 -28.80
CA LEU A 56 7.59 -7.87 -28.46
C LEU A 56 7.18 -7.52 -27.02
N GLY A 57 5.97 -7.90 -26.59
CA GLY A 57 5.51 -7.68 -25.21
C GLY A 57 6.43 -8.35 -24.19
N VAL A 58 6.84 -9.61 -24.43
CA VAL A 58 7.81 -10.30 -23.57
C VAL A 58 9.16 -9.57 -23.55
N LEU A 59 9.66 -9.11 -24.70
CA LEU A 59 10.92 -8.36 -24.76
C LEU A 59 10.82 -7.02 -24.02
N VAL A 60 9.69 -6.32 -24.12
CA VAL A 60 9.43 -5.07 -23.37
C VAL A 60 9.40 -5.34 -21.87
N THR A 61 8.71 -6.39 -21.41
CA THR A 61 8.75 -6.80 -20.00
C THR A 61 10.17 -7.06 -19.53
N LEU A 62 10.97 -7.82 -20.30
CA LEU A 62 12.35 -8.11 -19.93
C LEU A 62 13.22 -6.84 -19.88
N LEU A 63 13.00 -5.89 -20.79
CA LEU A 63 13.70 -4.60 -20.78
C LEU A 63 13.32 -3.77 -19.55
N VAL A 64 12.02 -3.54 -19.34
CA VAL A 64 11.50 -2.71 -18.24
C VAL A 64 11.87 -3.29 -16.88
N GLN A 65 11.79 -4.61 -16.72
CA GLN A 65 12.04 -5.26 -15.44
C GLN A 65 13.53 -5.53 -15.19
N ASN A 66 14.26 -6.08 -16.18
CA ASN A 66 15.62 -6.60 -15.92
C ASN A 66 16.75 -5.64 -16.33
N VAL A 67 16.44 -4.63 -17.14
CA VAL A 67 17.45 -3.66 -17.62
C VAL A 67 17.20 -2.29 -17.02
N LEU A 68 15.95 -1.83 -17.04
CA LEU A 68 15.57 -0.52 -16.51
C LEU A 68 15.18 -0.55 -15.03
N ASP A 69 14.83 -1.73 -14.49
CA ASP A 69 14.41 -1.94 -13.09
C ASP A 69 13.37 -0.92 -12.58
N VAL A 70 12.47 -0.49 -13.47
CA VAL A 70 11.59 0.69 -13.27
C VAL A 70 10.76 0.61 -12.00
N PHE A 71 10.31 -0.59 -11.63
CA PHE A 71 9.40 -0.79 -10.50
C PHE A 71 10.10 -1.34 -9.26
N ASN A 72 11.41 -1.54 -9.30
CA ASN A 72 12.19 -2.15 -8.21
C ASN A 72 11.67 -3.54 -7.75
N THR A 73 10.73 -4.16 -8.45
CA THR A 73 10.03 -5.39 -8.06
C THR A 73 9.77 -6.30 -9.27
N PRO A 74 9.85 -7.64 -9.13
CA PRO A 74 9.48 -8.54 -10.22
C PRO A 74 7.98 -8.47 -10.51
N MET A 75 7.62 -8.21 -11.78
CA MET A 75 6.22 -8.30 -12.22
C MET A 75 5.69 -9.74 -12.03
N SER A 76 4.45 -9.86 -11.56
CA SER A 76 3.75 -11.13 -11.44
C SER A 76 3.65 -11.85 -12.80
N VAL A 77 3.44 -13.16 -12.78
CA VAL A 77 3.20 -13.92 -14.02
C VAL A 77 1.97 -13.38 -14.76
N GLU A 78 0.95 -12.96 -14.02
CA GLU A 78 -0.28 -12.39 -14.57
C GLU A 78 -0.02 -11.08 -15.30
N THR A 79 0.67 -10.13 -14.68
CA THR A 79 1.08 -8.87 -15.33
C THR A 79 1.88 -9.12 -16.61
N ARG A 80 2.80 -10.10 -16.60
CA ARG A 80 3.57 -10.46 -17.82
C ARG A 80 2.68 -11.03 -18.92
N ILE A 81 1.67 -11.83 -18.56
CA ILE A 81 0.67 -12.34 -19.51
C ILE A 81 -0.15 -11.19 -20.10
N TRP A 82 -0.59 -10.24 -19.26
CA TRP A 82 -1.32 -9.05 -19.68
C TRP A 82 -0.52 -8.21 -20.69
N ILE A 83 0.76 -7.95 -20.40
CA ILE A 83 1.66 -7.23 -21.32
C ILE A 83 1.82 -8.00 -22.64
N ALA A 84 2.10 -9.31 -22.60
CA ALA A 84 2.21 -10.09 -23.83
C ALA A 84 0.90 -10.08 -24.64
N ALA A 85 -0.24 -10.19 -23.97
CA ALA A 85 -1.57 -10.22 -24.57
C ALA A 85 -1.93 -8.87 -25.23
N VAL A 86 -1.61 -7.73 -24.61
CA VAL A 86 -1.95 -6.41 -25.18
C VAL A 86 -1.16 -6.13 -26.45
N PHE A 87 0.14 -6.44 -26.45
CA PHE A 87 0.96 -6.26 -27.65
C PHE A 87 0.49 -7.19 -28.78
N ALA A 88 0.15 -8.44 -28.46
CA ALA A 88 -0.41 -9.38 -29.43
C ALA A 88 -1.75 -8.92 -29.99
N GLY A 89 -2.67 -8.48 -29.11
CA GLY A 89 -4.00 -7.99 -29.46
C GLY A 89 -3.96 -6.73 -30.31
N ILE A 90 -3.15 -5.74 -29.92
CA ILE A 90 -2.98 -4.49 -30.68
C ILE A 90 -2.34 -4.77 -32.04
N ALA A 91 -1.29 -5.59 -32.13
CA ALA A 91 -0.66 -5.94 -33.40
C ALA A 91 -1.65 -6.64 -34.35
N ALA A 92 -2.47 -7.55 -33.82
CA ALA A 92 -3.54 -8.21 -34.55
C ALA A 92 -4.63 -7.23 -35.00
N ALA A 93 -5.05 -6.31 -34.13
CA ALA A 93 -6.07 -5.30 -34.41
C ALA A 93 -5.61 -4.31 -35.49
N VAL A 94 -4.41 -3.74 -35.36
CA VAL A 94 -3.81 -2.83 -36.35
C VAL A 94 -3.68 -3.52 -37.71
N THR A 95 -3.13 -4.74 -37.73
CA THR A 95 -2.99 -5.51 -38.97
C THR A 95 -4.36 -5.80 -39.58
N SER A 96 -5.34 -6.20 -38.76
CA SER A 96 -6.72 -6.44 -39.19
C SER A 96 -7.38 -5.17 -39.75
N ALA A 97 -7.13 -4.00 -39.18
CA ALA A 97 -7.65 -2.72 -39.67
C ALA A 97 -7.08 -2.37 -41.06
N VAL A 98 -5.81 -2.67 -41.31
CA VAL A 98 -5.15 -2.44 -42.61
C VAL A 98 -5.77 -3.33 -43.69
N VAL A 99 -5.90 -4.64 -43.42
CA VAL A 99 -6.31 -5.64 -44.43
C VAL A 99 -7.83 -5.77 -44.58
N SER A 100 -8.62 -5.33 -43.59
CA SER A 100 -10.09 -5.41 -43.60
C SER A 100 -10.71 -4.10 -44.10
N ARG A 101 -11.99 -4.17 -44.51
CA ARG A 101 -12.78 -3.01 -44.97
C ARG A 101 -14.13 -2.95 -44.25
N GLY A 102 -14.80 -1.80 -44.35
CA GLY A 102 -16.13 -1.57 -43.78
C GLY A 102 -16.15 -1.70 -42.26
N TRP A 103 -17.24 -2.24 -41.71
CA TRP A 103 -17.46 -2.37 -40.27
C TRP A 103 -16.33 -3.11 -39.54
N ARG A 104 -15.66 -4.07 -40.18
CA ARG A 104 -14.54 -4.81 -39.56
C ARG A 104 -13.31 -3.95 -39.34
N ARG A 105 -13.04 -2.99 -40.23
CA ARG A 105 -11.97 -2.00 -40.01
C ARG A 105 -12.30 -1.14 -38.79
N VAL A 106 -13.55 -0.69 -38.68
CA VAL A 106 -14.02 0.11 -37.53
C VAL A 106 -13.88 -0.68 -36.22
N VAL A 107 -14.35 -1.93 -36.19
CA VAL A 107 -14.20 -2.82 -35.02
C VAL A 107 -12.73 -3.01 -34.65
N SER A 108 -11.84 -3.23 -35.62
CA SER A 108 -10.40 -3.36 -35.35
C SER A 108 -9.76 -2.07 -34.82
N ILE A 109 -10.21 -0.90 -35.27
CA ILE A 109 -9.73 0.39 -34.74
C ILE A 109 -10.18 0.58 -33.28
N ILE A 110 -11.44 0.26 -32.97
CA ILE A 110 -11.99 0.36 -31.60
C ILE A 110 -11.36 -0.67 -30.67
N ALA A 111 -10.99 -1.85 -31.17
CA ALA A 111 -10.34 -2.89 -30.36
C ALA A 111 -9.01 -2.43 -29.75
N VAL A 112 -8.28 -1.52 -30.40
CA VAL A 112 -6.98 -1.04 -29.90
C VAL A 112 -7.11 -0.36 -28.52
N PRO A 113 -7.91 0.72 -28.35
CA PRO A 113 -8.09 1.33 -27.04
C PRO A 113 -8.79 0.39 -26.05
N VAL A 114 -9.66 -0.52 -26.50
CA VAL A 114 -10.29 -1.52 -25.61
C VAL A 114 -9.25 -2.48 -25.03
N PHE A 115 -8.32 -3.01 -25.84
CA PHE A 115 -7.26 -3.88 -25.35
C PHE A 115 -6.30 -3.15 -24.41
N ALA A 116 -5.94 -1.91 -24.73
CA ALA A 116 -5.12 -1.08 -23.86
C ALA A 116 -5.79 -0.84 -22.50
N LEU A 117 -7.05 -0.40 -22.49
CA LEU A 117 -7.82 -0.18 -21.26
C LEU A 117 -7.98 -1.47 -20.45
N THR A 118 -8.32 -2.57 -21.11
CA THR A 118 -8.48 -3.88 -20.45
C THR A 118 -7.19 -4.33 -19.76
N THR A 119 -6.06 -4.06 -20.40
CA THR A 119 -4.74 -4.41 -19.86
C THR A 119 -4.37 -3.50 -18.69
N ALA A 120 -4.65 -2.20 -18.79
CA ALA A 120 -4.44 -1.27 -17.69
C ALA A 120 -5.24 -1.69 -16.45
N VAL A 121 -6.54 -1.97 -16.61
CA VAL A 121 -7.40 -2.43 -15.51
C VAL A 121 -6.98 -3.81 -14.99
N GLY A 122 -6.56 -4.73 -15.86
CA GLY A 122 -6.09 -6.05 -15.45
C GLY A 122 -4.77 -6.02 -14.67
N ILE A 123 -3.82 -5.20 -15.09
CA ILE A 123 -2.57 -4.98 -14.33
C ILE A 123 -2.89 -4.26 -13.01
N ASN A 124 -3.75 -3.25 -13.03
CA ASN A 124 -4.18 -2.57 -11.80
C ASN A 124 -4.86 -3.54 -10.81
N ALA A 125 -5.68 -4.46 -11.29
CA ALA A 125 -6.32 -5.49 -10.46
C ALA A 125 -5.30 -6.45 -9.82
N ASP A 126 -4.22 -6.79 -10.53
CA ASP A 126 -3.13 -7.64 -10.04
C ASP A 126 -2.36 -6.96 -8.88
N PHE A 127 -2.05 -5.66 -9.01
CA PHE A 127 -1.37 -4.92 -7.94
C PHE A 127 -2.31 -4.44 -6.83
N GLY A 128 -3.58 -4.15 -7.16
CA GLY A 128 -4.58 -3.62 -6.24
C GLY A 128 -4.40 -2.14 -5.87
N ILE A 129 -3.76 -1.34 -6.73
CA ILE A 129 -3.42 0.08 -6.45
C ILE A 129 -4.68 0.94 -6.47
N ASP A 130 -5.36 1.03 -7.61
CA ASP A 130 -6.58 1.84 -7.77
C ASP A 130 -7.81 0.95 -7.59
N LYS A 131 -8.39 0.89 -6.39
CA LYS A 131 -9.46 -0.06 -6.09
C LYS A 131 -10.77 0.34 -6.75
N THR A 132 -11.03 1.64 -6.85
CA THR A 132 -12.25 2.22 -7.40
C THR A 132 -12.01 2.99 -8.71
N LEU A 133 -13.10 3.34 -9.41
CA LEU A 133 -13.03 4.22 -10.57
C LEU A 133 -12.60 5.65 -10.19
N GLY A 134 -12.90 6.08 -8.97
CA GLY A 134 -12.42 7.35 -8.39
C GLY A 134 -10.90 7.36 -8.33
N ASP A 135 -10.32 6.37 -7.66
CA ASP A 135 -8.87 6.21 -7.49
C ASP A 135 -8.16 6.20 -8.85
N PHE A 136 -8.67 5.42 -9.81
CA PHE A 136 -8.10 5.31 -11.16
C PHE A 136 -8.14 6.61 -11.97
N LEU A 137 -9.04 7.52 -11.61
CA LEU A 137 -9.18 8.84 -12.22
C LEU A 137 -8.53 9.93 -11.37
N ASP A 138 -7.87 9.57 -10.27
CA ASP A 138 -7.30 10.47 -9.27
C ASP A 138 -8.35 11.43 -8.69
N ILE A 139 -9.52 10.88 -8.37
CA ILE A 139 -10.66 11.60 -7.81
C ILE A 139 -10.92 11.09 -6.40
N GLU A 140 -10.59 11.91 -5.40
CA GLU A 140 -10.90 11.65 -4.00
C GLU A 140 -12.42 11.59 -3.78
N THR A 141 -12.88 10.47 -3.24
CA THR A 141 -14.29 10.17 -2.96
C THR A 141 -14.60 10.16 -1.47
N LEU A 142 -13.59 9.98 -0.63
CA LEU A 142 -13.73 10.00 0.81
C LEU A 142 -14.18 11.39 1.29
N PRO A 143 -15.05 11.45 2.30
CA PRO A 143 -15.43 12.72 2.91
C PRO A 143 -14.28 13.24 3.78
N ALA A 144 -14.07 14.56 3.76
CA ALA A 144 -13.25 15.21 4.78
C ALA A 144 -13.91 15.04 6.16
N LEU A 145 -13.14 14.60 7.16
CA LEU A 145 -13.65 14.41 8.52
C LEU A 145 -13.71 15.73 9.28
N ASP A 146 -14.86 15.99 9.91
CA ASP A 146 -14.98 17.06 10.90
C ASP A 146 -14.54 16.54 12.28
N LEU A 147 -13.24 16.65 12.55
CA LEU A 147 -12.64 16.19 13.81
C LEU A 147 -13.09 17.03 15.02
N SER A 148 -13.65 18.22 14.80
CA SER A 148 -14.20 19.05 15.88
C SER A 148 -15.52 18.50 16.44
N ALA A 149 -16.16 17.60 15.69
CA ALA A 149 -17.40 16.93 16.09
C ALA A 149 -17.18 15.67 16.93
N LEU A 150 -15.92 15.27 17.19
CA LEU A 150 -15.64 14.09 18.01
C LEU A 150 -16.17 14.26 19.44
N PRO A 151 -16.88 13.26 20.00
CA PRO A 151 -17.42 13.35 21.35
C PRO A 151 -16.34 13.54 22.43
N PRO A 152 -16.71 14.07 23.62
CA PRO A 152 -15.81 14.10 24.76
C PRO A 152 -15.33 12.69 25.12
N HIS A 153 -14.04 12.55 25.39
CA HIS A 153 -13.39 11.29 25.66
C HIS A 153 -13.19 11.03 27.16
N SER A 154 -12.73 9.83 27.51
CA SER A 154 -12.42 9.44 28.89
C SER A 154 -10.95 9.03 29.06
N THR A 155 -10.52 8.93 30.32
CA THR A 155 -9.20 8.38 30.67
C THR A 155 -9.30 6.88 30.87
N ASN A 156 -8.29 6.14 30.43
CA ASN A 156 -8.26 4.69 30.61
C ASN A 156 -8.20 4.30 32.10
N PRO A 157 -8.93 3.25 32.51
CA PRO A 157 -8.68 2.58 33.78
C PRO A 157 -7.31 1.88 33.76
N ALA A 158 -6.83 1.47 34.94
CA ALA A 158 -5.58 0.73 35.03
C ALA A 158 -5.76 -0.73 34.54
N GLY A 159 -4.80 -1.21 33.75
CA GLY A 159 -4.80 -2.57 33.20
C GLY A 159 -5.16 -2.61 31.70
N PRO A 160 -5.31 -3.82 31.12
CA PRO A 160 -5.75 -3.99 29.74
C PRO A 160 -7.13 -3.37 29.50
N LEU A 161 -7.30 -2.70 28.35
CA LEU A 161 -8.55 -2.04 28.01
C LEU A 161 -9.70 -3.03 27.82
N VAL A 162 -9.44 -4.16 27.16
CA VAL A 162 -10.41 -5.24 26.91
C VAL A 162 -11.07 -5.80 28.19
N ASP A 163 -10.38 -5.75 29.33
CA ASP A 163 -10.91 -6.26 30.60
C ASP A 163 -11.94 -5.30 31.25
N SER A 164 -11.94 -4.05 30.83
CA SER A 164 -12.69 -2.96 31.45
C SER A 164 -13.65 -2.23 30.50
N TRP A 165 -13.49 -2.47 29.21
CA TRP A 165 -14.32 -1.89 28.17
C TRP A 165 -15.70 -2.53 28.14
N ASP A 166 -16.73 -1.70 28.15
CA ASP A 166 -18.14 -2.10 27.99
C ASP A 166 -18.72 -1.24 26.84
N PRO A 167 -18.88 -1.80 25.64
CA PRO A 167 -19.35 -1.06 24.48
C PRO A 167 -20.76 -0.49 24.74
N PRO A 168 -20.98 0.83 24.58
CA PRO A 168 -22.29 1.40 24.80
C PRO A 168 -23.27 0.98 23.69
N ALA A 169 -24.56 0.90 24.03
CA ALA A 169 -25.59 0.40 23.11
C ALA A 169 -25.81 1.24 21.84
N ASP A 170 -25.34 2.49 21.84
CA ASP A 170 -25.40 3.43 20.72
C ASP A 170 -24.05 3.56 19.96
N MET A 171 -23.08 2.69 20.25
CA MET A 171 -21.85 2.61 19.47
C MET A 171 -22.16 2.25 18.01
N PRO A 172 -21.58 2.96 17.02
CA PRO A 172 -21.65 2.56 15.62
C PRO A 172 -21.11 1.13 15.43
N GLU A 173 -21.63 0.40 14.45
CA GLU A 173 -21.06 -0.90 14.06
C GLU A 173 -19.79 -0.71 13.21
N ASP A 174 -19.83 0.28 12.31
CA ASP A 174 -18.75 0.52 11.35
C ASP A 174 -17.73 1.55 11.85
N ALA A 175 -16.49 1.42 11.37
CA ALA A 175 -15.49 2.45 11.51
C ALA A 175 -15.84 3.72 10.72
N LEU A 176 -15.36 4.87 11.21
CA LEU A 176 -15.45 6.14 10.49
C LEU A 176 -14.14 6.36 9.72
N VAL A 177 -14.25 6.43 8.40
CA VAL A 177 -13.11 6.64 7.49
C VAL A 177 -13.30 7.94 6.71
N GLY A 178 -12.23 8.73 6.58
CA GLY A 178 -12.24 9.94 5.76
C GLY A 178 -10.91 10.67 5.74
N THR A 179 -10.84 11.74 4.94
CA THR A 179 -9.61 12.51 4.74
C THR A 179 -9.45 13.60 5.80
N VAL A 180 -8.19 13.93 6.10
CA VAL A 180 -7.81 15.05 6.97
C VAL A 180 -6.58 15.75 6.41
N GLU A 181 -6.58 17.08 6.45
CA GLU A 181 -5.38 17.87 6.19
C GLU A 181 -4.55 17.92 7.48
N ILE A 182 -3.27 17.51 7.39
CA ILE A 182 -2.33 17.57 8.53
C ILE A 182 -1.50 18.85 8.38
N PRO A 183 -1.57 19.80 9.34
CA PRO A 183 -0.72 20.98 9.31
C PRO A 183 0.77 20.62 9.40
N THR A 184 1.62 21.30 8.62
CA THR A 184 3.06 21.03 8.52
C THR A 184 3.98 22.15 9.04
N PRO A 185 3.77 22.70 10.25
CA PRO A 185 4.52 23.87 10.72
C PRO A 185 6.01 23.62 10.96
N ALA A 186 6.44 22.38 11.21
CA ALA A 186 7.85 22.05 11.38
C ALA A 186 8.54 21.70 10.06
N SER A 187 7.86 20.93 9.20
CA SER A 187 8.43 20.39 7.98
C SER A 187 8.27 21.30 6.75
N ASP A 188 7.24 22.15 6.69
CA ASP A 188 6.80 22.84 5.47
C ASP A 188 6.61 21.87 4.28
N PHE A 189 6.28 20.61 4.59
CA PHE A 189 6.12 19.54 3.61
C PHE A 189 4.77 19.65 2.91
N ASP A 190 4.78 19.54 1.57
CA ASP A 190 3.60 19.56 0.71
C ASP A 190 2.99 18.15 0.64
N ALA A 191 2.35 17.72 1.73
CA ALA A 191 1.71 16.41 1.83
C ALA A 191 0.31 16.42 1.20
N ARG A 192 -0.05 15.33 0.53
CA ARG A 192 -1.46 15.03 0.21
C ARG A 192 -2.24 14.76 1.51
N ASP A 193 -3.57 14.93 1.44
CA ASP A 193 -4.46 14.65 2.58
C ASP A 193 -4.22 13.25 3.15
N ALA A 194 -4.13 13.16 4.47
CA ALA A 194 -4.05 11.89 5.16
C ALA A 194 -5.43 11.22 5.19
N VAL A 195 -5.46 9.90 5.33
CA VAL A 195 -6.69 9.13 5.51
C VAL A 195 -6.71 8.53 6.91
N VAL A 196 -7.78 8.77 7.66
CA VAL A 196 -7.95 8.30 9.03
C VAL A 196 -8.97 7.17 9.07
N TYR A 197 -8.63 6.12 9.81
CA TYR A 197 -9.57 5.10 10.28
C TYR A 197 -9.81 5.31 11.78
N LEU A 198 -11.05 5.64 12.15
CA LEU A 198 -11.50 5.70 13.54
C LEU A 198 -12.34 4.46 13.86
N PRO A 199 -11.88 3.59 14.76
CA PRO A 199 -12.64 2.39 15.12
C PRO A 199 -13.95 2.77 15.82
N PRO A 200 -14.95 1.87 15.87
CA PRO A 200 -16.22 2.11 16.55
C PRO A 200 -16.10 2.73 17.95
N ALA A 201 -15.18 2.23 18.78
CA ALA A 201 -14.97 2.71 20.13
C ALA A 201 -14.41 4.15 20.22
N ALA A 202 -13.81 4.68 19.15
CA ALA A 202 -13.32 6.06 19.10
C ALA A 202 -14.46 7.08 18.86
N GLN A 203 -15.63 6.61 18.42
CA GLN A 203 -16.73 7.46 17.94
C GLN A 203 -17.77 7.76 19.02
N VAL A 204 -17.62 7.21 20.23
CA VAL A 204 -18.63 7.30 21.29
C VAL A 204 -18.28 8.34 22.36
N ALA A 205 -19.30 8.82 23.07
CA ALA A 205 -19.06 9.60 24.28
C ALA A 205 -18.34 8.75 25.34
N GLY A 206 -17.26 9.29 25.89
CA GLY A 206 -16.40 8.55 26.83
C GLY A 206 -15.44 7.58 26.14
N ALA A 207 -15.19 7.71 24.84
CA ALA A 207 -14.20 6.94 24.10
C ALA A 207 -12.88 6.81 24.89
N PRO A 208 -12.33 5.59 25.03
CA PRO A 208 -11.08 5.37 25.73
C PRO A 208 -9.91 5.92 24.90
N ALA A 209 -8.76 6.08 25.53
CA ALA A 209 -7.54 6.39 24.81
C ALA A 209 -7.07 5.12 24.08
N LEU A 210 -6.90 5.20 22.76
CA LEU A 210 -6.58 4.05 21.91
C LEU A 210 -5.12 4.07 21.42
N PRO A 211 -4.56 2.90 21.05
CA PRO A 211 -3.26 2.85 20.39
C PRO A 211 -3.31 3.54 19.02
N VAL A 212 -2.14 3.86 18.48
CA VAL A 212 -1.99 4.56 17.20
C VAL A 212 -1.14 3.72 16.25
N VAL A 213 -1.56 3.67 14.98
CA VAL A 213 -0.74 3.22 13.86
C VAL A 213 -0.62 4.37 12.86
N VAL A 214 0.61 4.84 12.63
CA VAL A 214 0.89 5.72 11.48
C VAL A 214 1.32 4.84 10.32
N TYR A 215 0.60 4.89 9.20
CA TYR A 215 0.80 4.02 8.05
C TYR A 215 1.27 4.80 6.82
N MET A 216 2.22 4.25 6.07
CA MET A 216 2.68 4.79 4.79
C MET A 216 2.53 3.72 3.69
N SER A 217 1.89 4.10 2.59
CA SER A 217 1.73 3.25 1.40
C SER A 217 3.06 3.03 0.66
N GLY A 218 3.07 2.17 -0.36
CA GLY A 218 4.21 2.06 -1.29
C GLY A 218 4.27 3.21 -2.29
N GLN A 219 5.35 3.33 -3.06
CA GLN A 219 5.43 4.23 -4.24
C GLN A 219 4.89 3.49 -5.49
N PRO A 220 4.04 4.11 -6.34
CA PRO A 220 3.55 5.50 -6.34
C PRO A 220 2.18 5.69 -5.65
N GLY A 221 1.92 5.00 -4.55
CA GLY A 221 0.63 5.00 -3.87
C GLY A 221 0.28 6.32 -3.15
N SER A 222 -0.97 6.39 -2.68
CA SER A 222 -1.54 7.49 -1.91
C SER A 222 -1.86 7.03 -0.48
N PRO A 223 -2.07 7.96 0.48
CA PRO A 223 -2.62 7.63 1.78
C PRO A 223 -3.94 6.87 1.63
N ALA A 224 -4.01 5.66 2.18
CA ALA A 224 -5.20 4.82 2.10
C ALA A 224 -5.26 3.90 3.32
N VAL A 225 -6.47 3.58 3.77
CA VAL A 225 -6.69 2.68 4.91
C VAL A 225 -7.48 1.43 4.55
N ASP A 226 -7.82 1.20 3.28
CA ASP A 226 -8.72 0.09 2.90
C ASP A 226 -8.20 -1.29 3.34
N ASP A 227 -6.92 -1.59 3.13
CA ASP A 227 -6.35 -2.91 3.47
C ASP A 227 -6.19 -3.11 4.98
N VAL A 228 -5.73 -2.08 5.69
CA VAL A 228 -5.59 -2.15 7.16
C VAL A 228 -6.96 -2.07 7.84
N GLY A 229 -7.88 -1.27 7.32
CA GLY A 229 -9.24 -1.10 7.80
C GLY A 229 -10.06 -2.37 7.67
N GLN A 230 -9.97 -3.06 6.52
CA GLN A 230 -10.60 -4.38 6.35
C GLN A 230 -10.13 -5.39 7.40
N VAL A 231 -8.83 -5.42 7.70
CA VAL A 231 -8.29 -6.27 8.76
C VAL A 231 -8.80 -5.82 10.13
N LEU A 232 -8.79 -4.52 10.41
CA LEU A 232 -9.25 -4.00 11.70
C LEU A 232 -10.74 -4.24 11.93
N ASP A 233 -11.57 -4.16 10.90
CA ASP A 233 -13.01 -4.43 11.00
C ASP A 233 -13.24 -5.86 11.53
N GLU A 234 -12.48 -6.86 11.04
CA GLU A 234 -12.53 -8.23 11.56
C GLU A 234 -12.12 -8.31 13.04
N PHE A 235 -11.08 -7.58 13.45
CA PHE A 235 -10.66 -7.56 14.86
C PHE A 235 -11.68 -6.85 15.76
N THR A 236 -12.34 -5.79 15.27
CA THR A 236 -13.30 -5.03 16.09
C THR A 236 -14.53 -5.86 16.48
N GLU A 237 -14.92 -6.85 15.69
CA GLU A 237 -15.99 -7.79 16.04
C GLU A 237 -15.66 -8.58 17.32
N GLU A 238 -14.38 -8.95 17.51
CA GLU A 238 -13.93 -9.76 18.65
C GLU A 238 -13.62 -8.93 19.89
N THR A 239 -13.28 -7.65 19.72
CA THR A 239 -12.82 -6.76 20.81
C THR A 239 -13.89 -5.77 21.29
N GLY A 240 -15.12 -5.87 20.75
CA GLY A 240 -16.21 -4.96 21.09
C GLY A 240 -15.97 -3.54 20.58
N GLY A 241 -15.47 -3.40 19.35
CA GLY A 241 -15.22 -2.11 18.71
C GLY A 241 -13.86 -1.48 18.99
N LEU A 242 -12.99 -2.16 19.77
CA LEU A 242 -11.64 -1.67 20.09
C LEU A 242 -10.64 -2.00 18.98
N ALA A 243 -9.96 -0.98 18.49
CA ALA A 243 -8.85 -1.11 17.56
C ALA A 243 -7.92 0.12 17.70
N PRO A 244 -6.70 0.11 17.13
CA PRO A 244 -5.92 1.32 16.99
C PRO A 244 -6.63 2.35 16.11
N ILE A 245 -6.37 3.63 16.37
CA ILE A 245 -6.60 4.68 15.37
C ILE A 245 -5.50 4.57 14.33
N VAL A 246 -5.87 4.46 13.05
CA VAL A 246 -4.88 4.45 11.95
C VAL A 246 -4.91 5.80 11.25
N VAL A 247 -3.74 6.37 11.06
CA VAL A 247 -3.56 7.57 10.23
C VAL A 247 -2.61 7.20 9.12
N ALA A 248 -3.16 6.97 7.93
CA ALA A 248 -2.38 6.81 6.72
C ALA A 248 -1.90 8.19 6.27
N VAL A 249 -0.58 8.39 6.17
CA VAL A 249 0.04 9.69 5.87
C VAL A 249 0.81 9.62 4.57
N ASP A 250 1.04 10.79 3.97
CA ASP A 250 1.79 10.90 2.72
C ASP A 250 3.27 11.09 2.98
N GLN A 251 4.11 10.13 2.56
CA GLN A 251 5.57 10.26 2.62
C GLN A 251 6.19 10.71 1.29
N LEU A 252 5.40 10.78 0.21
CA LEU A 252 5.89 11.12 -1.12
C LEU A 252 5.73 12.62 -1.40
N GLY A 253 4.61 13.21 -1.01
CA GLY A 253 4.32 14.64 -1.20
C GLY A 253 4.06 15.03 -2.67
N GLY A 254 3.73 16.30 -2.87
CA GLY A 254 3.39 16.85 -4.19
C GLY A 254 2.17 16.14 -4.80
N ASP A 255 2.26 15.80 -6.09
CA ASP A 255 1.24 15.00 -6.80
C ASP A 255 1.48 13.49 -6.68
N GLY A 256 2.30 13.04 -5.73
CA GLY A 256 2.69 11.64 -5.56
C GLY A 256 3.75 11.14 -6.55
N SER A 257 4.25 12.00 -7.45
CA SER A 257 5.37 11.65 -8.35
C SER A 257 6.75 11.84 -7.72
N ASN A 258 6.81 12.49 -6.57
CA ASN A 258 8.03 12.68 -5.80
C ASN A 258 8.46 11.40 -5.07
N ASN A 259 9.75 11.30 -4.77
CA ASN A 259 10.29 10.33 -3.81
C ASN A 259 11.34 11.03 -2.94
N PRO A 260 10.94 11.63 -1.81
CA PRO A 260 11.85 12.29 -0.87
C PRO A 260 12.78 11.34 -0.12
N LEU A 261 12.81 10.05 -0.47
CA LEU A 261 13.69 9.04 0.12
C LEU A 261 13.46 8.84 1.63
N CYS A 262 12.32 9.32 2.14
CA CYS A 262 12.00 9.38 3.56
C CYS A 262 13.08 10.07 4.41
N ILE A 263 13.75 11.05 3.82
CA ILE A 263 14.73 11.93 4.46
C ILE A 263 14.24 13.39 4.41
N ASP A 264 15.04 14.29 4.97
CA ASP A 264 14.85 15.72 4.82
C ASP A 264 15.85 16.30 3.80
N GLY A 265 15.39 17.27 3.01
CA GLY A 265 16.20 18.05 2.08
C GLY A 265 16.05 17.65 0.60
N TYR A 266 15.96 16.36 0.28
CA TYR A 266 15.70 15.90 -1.08
C TYR A 266 14.19 15.86 -1.36
N GLN A 267 13.71 16.72 -2.27
CA GLN A 267 12.30 16.85 -2.66
C GLN A 267 11.30 17.13 -1.53
N GLY A 268 11.75 17.42 -0.30
CA GLY A 268 10.92 17.81 0.83
C GLY A 268 11.50 17.36 2.18
N ASN A 269 10.81 17.69 3.27
CA ASN A 269 11.18 17.31 4.63
C ASN A 269 10.27 16.19 5.16
N ALA A 270 10.29 15.04 4.48
CA ALA A 270 9.39 13.93 4.77
C ALA A 270 9.65 13.30 6.15
N ALA A 271 10.91 13.27 6.60
CA ALA A 271 11.25 12.71 7.90
C ALA A 271 10.71 13.58 9.05
N THR A 272 10.87 14.89 8.95
CA THR A 272 10.31 15.86 9.90
C THR A 272 8.78 15.82 9.88
N TYR A 273 8.16 15.73 8.69
CA TYR A 273 6.70 15.64 8.57
C TYR A 273 6.12 14.46 9.36
N VAL A 274 6.64 13.25 9.13
CA VAL A 274 6.11 12.02 9.75
C VAL A 274 6.41 11.96 11.26
N ASN A 275 7.62 12.36 11.69
CA ASN A 275 8.03 12.16 13.08
C ASN A 275 7.66 13.32 14.01
N ASP A 276 7.41 14.51 13.48
CA ASP A 276 7.07 15.69 14.29
C ASP A 276 5.64 16.17 14.02
N ASP A 277 5.34 16.61 12.80
CA ASP A 277 4.05 17.24 12.47
C ASP A 277 2.86 16.27 12.62
N VAL A 278 2.97 15.08 12.04
CA VAL A 278 1.95 14.01 12.15
C VAL A 278 1.77 13.59 13.61
N VAL A 279 2.86 13.39 14.35
CA VAL A 279 2.81 12.96 15.75
C VAL A 279 2.13 14.03 16.62
N ALA A 280 2.46 15.30 16.41
CA ALA A 280 1.85 16.42 17.11
C ALA A 280 0.36 16.55 16.77
N PHE A 281 0.00 16.41 15.50
CA PHE A 281 -1.39 16.41 15.04
C PHE A 281 -2.21 15.31 15.72
N ILE A 282 -1.72 14.07 15.71
CA ILE A 282 -2.42 12.93 16.32
C ILE A 282 -2.65 13.16 17.82
N ARG A 283 -1.60 13.57 18.55
CA ARG A 283 -1.67 13.80 20.00
C ARG A 283 -2.62 14.92 20.40
N THR A 284 -2.82 15.90 19.54
CA THR A 284 -3.67 17.07 19.82
C THR A 284 -5.11 16.87 19.37
N THR A 285 -5.34 15.95 18.44
CA THR A 285 -6.63 15.75 17.78
C THR A 285 -7.40 14.57 18.37
N PHE A 286 -6.73 13.46 18.63
CA PHE A 286 -7.38 12.20 19.02
C PHE A 286 -7.13 11.85 20.50
N ASN A 287 -8.03 11.05 21.08
CA ASN A 287 -7.78 10.46 22.39
C ASN A 287 -6.90 9.20 22.25
N VAL A 288 -5.60 9.37 22.44
CA VAL A 288 -4.60 8.33 22.15
C VAL A 288 -3.81 7.97 23.41
N MET A 289 -3.43 6.69 23.51
CA MET A 289 -2.62 6.20 24.62
C MET A 289 -1.25 6.90 24.64
N PRO A 290 -0.71 7.23 25.82
CA PRO A 290 0.55 7.95 25.91
C PRO A 290 1.75 7.02 25.70
N GLY A 291 2.75 7.52 24.98
CA GLY A 291 4.09 6.94 24.94
C GLY A 291 4.28 5.81 23.91
N PRO A 292 5.54 5.42 23.67
CA PRO A 292 5.91 4.59 22.52
C PRO A 292 5.29 3.19 22.54
N ALA A 293 5.05 2.62 23.72
CA ALA A 293 4.50 1.26 23.84
C ALA A 293 3.12 1.06 23.17
N SER A 294 2.38 2.14 22.90
CA SER A 294 1.06 2.10 22.24
C SER A 294 1.05 2.74 20.85
N TRP A 295 2.24 3.01 20.30
CA TRP A 295 2.42 3.70 19.01
C TRP A 295 3.24 2.82 18.07
N ALA A 296 2.66 2.50 16.92
CA ALA A 296 3.33 1.82 15.83
C ALA A 296 3.51 2.74 14.63
N ILE A 297 4.63 2.57 13.96
CA ILE A 297 4.80 3.04 12.59
C ILE A 297 4.80 1.85 11.64
N ALA A 298 4.08 1.96 10.54
CA ALA A 298 3.79 0.89 9.62
C ALA A 298 3.99 1.33 8.18
N GLY A 299 4.31 0.39 7.30
CA GLY A 299 4.26 0.67 5.88
C GLY A 299 4.44 -0.52 4.97
N PHE A 300 4.11 -0.30 3.70
CA PHE A 300 4.29 -1.27 2.62
C PHE A 300 5.31 -0.77 1.60
N SER A 301 6.18 -1.65 1.08
CA SER A 301 7.14 -1.30 0.01
C SER A 301 8.07 -0.14 0.44
N ASN A 302 8.11 0.95 -0.31
CA ASN A 302 8.76 2.19 0.09
C ASN A 302 8.37 2.62 1.52
N GLY A 303 7.07 2.69 1.83
CA GLY A 303 6.59 3.03 3.17
C GLY A 303 7.06 2.05 4.26
N GLY A 304 7.26 0.77 3.92
CA GLY A 304 7.81 -0.23 4.85
C GLY A 304 9.28 0.06 5.20
N GLY A 305 10.08 0.43 4.20
CA GLY A 305 11.46 0.90 4.40
C GLY A 305 11.52 2.17 5.25
N CYS A 306 10.58 3.10 5.03
CA CYS A 306 10.45 4.31 5.83
C CYS A 306 10.08 3.98 7.29
N ALA A 307 9.13 3.06 7.50
CA ALA A 307 8.67 2.65 8.83
C ALA A 307 9.82 2.08 9.69
N ILE A 308 10.63 1.16 9.15
CA ILE A 308 11.77 0.61 9.92
C ILE A 308 12.84 1.66 10.18
N ARG A 309 13.12 2.55 9.22
CA ARG A 309 14.07 3.65 9.42
C ARG A 309 13.61 4.60 10.52
N PHE A 310 12.39 5.12 10.42
CA PHE A 310 11.82 6.06 11.38
C PHE A 310 11.66 5.42 12.77
N GLY A 311 11.17 4.18 12.84
CA GLY A 311 11.08 3.43 14.10
C GLY A 311 12.43 3.27 14.79
N ALA A 312 13.46 2.91 14.03
CA ALA A 312 14.82 2.77 14.55
C ALA A 312 15.46 4.11 14.98
N LEU A 313 15.12 5.21 14.31
CA LEU A 313 15.63 6.54 14.64
C LEU A 313 14.93 7.18 15.85
N HIS A 314 13.63 6.94 16.02
CA HIS A 314 12.75 7.57 17.02
C HIS A 314 12.08 6.55 17.96
N PRO A 315 12.84 5.71 18.70
CA PRO A 315 12.26 4.73 19.62
C PRO A 315 11.55 5.35 20.84
N ASP A 316 11.71 6.67 21.05
CA ASP A 316 10.97 7.46 22.02
C ASP A 316 9.52 7.76 21.59
N VAL A 317 9.25 7.69 20.28
CA VAL A 317 7.92 7.84 19.68
C VAL A 317 7.33 6.48 19.32
N TRP A 318 8.11 5.61 18.67
CA TRP A 318 7.63 4.36 18.11
C TRP A 318 8.09 3.17 18.94
N GLY A 319 7.16 2.54 19.65
CA GLY A 319 7.43 1.28 20.36
C GLY A 319 7.18 0.05 19.51
N SER A 320 6.63 0.21 18.31
CA SER A 320 6.40 -0.89 17.37
C SER A 320 6.64 -0.48 15.92
N VAL A 321 7.17 -1.40 15.12
CA VAL A 321 7.36 -1.26 13.68
C VAL A 321 6.61 -2.37 12.96
N ILE A 322 5.87 -2.04 11.92
CA ILE A 322 5.24 -3.00 11.00
C ILE A 322 5.80 -2.75 9.60
N ASP A 323 6.70 -3.62 9.17
CA ASP A 323 7.36 -3.56 7.85
C ASP A 323 6.76 -4.67 6.96
N ILE A 324 6.03 -4.27 5.92
CA ILE A 324 5.40 -5.17 4.95
C ILE A 324 6.12 -5.01 3.61
N SER A 325 6.89 -6.03 3.21
CA SER A 325 7.71 -5.98 1.99
C SER A 325 8.51 -4.68 1.89
N GLY A 326 9.18 -4.24 2.96
CA GLY A 326 9.91 -2.98 3.01
C GLY A 326 11.26 -2.98 2.29
N GLU A 327 11.63 -1.83 1.75
CA GLU A 327 12.94 -1.60 1.12
C GLU A 327 14.08 -1.71 2.14
N LEU A 328 15.26 -2.18 1.70
CA LEU A 328 16.47 -2.25 2.56
C LEU A 328 17.01 -0.88 2.95
N GLY A 329 16.62 0.18 2.25
CA GLY A 329 17.07 1.54 2.43
C GLY A 329 16.47 2.44 1.33
N PRO A 330 16.77 3.75 1.37
CA PRO A 330 16.27 4.67 0.36
C PRO A 330 16.71 4.27 -1.05
N SER A 331 15.82 4.43 -2.04
CA SER A 331 16.08 4.03 -3.42
C SER A 331 15.34 4.93 -4.42
N LEU A 332 16.05 5.42 -5.43
CA LEU A 332 15.51 5.98 -6.68
C LEU A 332 15.59 4.99 -7.85
N GLY A 333 15.91 3.72 -7.57
CA GLY A 333 16.33 2.73 -8.56
C GLY A 333 17.68 2.14 -8.14
N SER A 334 18.77 2.58 -8.76
CA SER A 334 20.10 2.09 -8.37
C SER A 334 20.66 2.84 -7.15
N GLU A 335 21.54 2.18 -6.39
CA GLU A 335 22.26 2.80 -5.26
C GLU A 335 23.05 4.04 -5.69
N GLN A 336 23.78 3.96 -6.81
CA GLN A 336 24.56 5.08 -7.33
C GLN A 336 23.68 6.27 -7.72
N GLU A 337 22.55 6.03 -8.40
CA GLU A 337 21.57 7.07 -8.74
C GLU A 337 20.97 7.69 -7.47
N THR A 338 20.69 6.87 -6.47
CA THR A 338 20.19 7.35 -5.17
C THR A 338 21.22 8.24 -4.49
N ILE A 339 22.50 7.86 -4.47
CA ILE A 339 23.58 8.66 -3.88
C ILE A 339 23.76 9.96 -4.66
N ASP A 340 23.85 9.90 -5.99
CA ASP A 340 24.13 11.05 -6.85
C ASP A 340 23.01 12.09 -6.79
N GLU A 341 21.75 11.65 -6.89
CA GLU A 341 20.60 12.55 -6.92
C GLU A 341 20.06 12.86 -5.53
N GLY A 342 19.84 11.83 -4.72
CA GLY A 342 19.22 11.92 -3.39
C GLY A 342 20.13 12.51 -2.32
N PHE A 343 21.43 12.23 -2.42
CA PHE A 343 22.43 12.62 -1.41
C PHE A 343 23.51 13.56 -1.97
N GLY A 344 23.34 14.05 -3.21
CA GLY A 344 24.29 14.98 -3.83
C GLY A 344 25.69 14.40 -4.05
N GLY A 345 25.78 13.07 -4.22
CA GLY A 345 27.05 12.34 -4.36
C GLY A 345 27.70 11.93 -3.04
N ASP A 346 27.07 12.18 -1.89
CA ASP A 346 27.59 11.83 -0.57
C ASP A 346 27.18 10.41 -0.16
N ALA A 347 28.09 9.45 -0.39
CA ALA A 347 27.87 8.05 -0.07
C ALA A 347 27.84 7.78 1.45
N ASP A 348 28.57 8.56 2.25
CA ASP A 348 28.56 8.41 3.72
C ASP A 348 27.21 8.87 4.27
N ALA A 349 26.68 9.98 3.74
CA ALA A 349 25.34 10.46 4.11
C ALA A 349 24.24 9.46 3.75
N TYR A 350 24.36 8.75 2.62
CA TYR A 350 23.44 7.66 2.24
C TYR A 350 23.52 6.48 3.20
N GLU A 351 24.75 6.01 3.49
CA GLU A 351 25.00 4.89 4.39
C GLU A 351 24.41 5.13 5.80
N GLU A 352 24.50 6.35 6.31
CA GLU A 352 23.89 6.75 7.58
C GLU A 352 22.36 6.65 7.60
N GLN A 353 21.70 6.63 6.44
CA GLN A 353 20.25 6.46 6.33
C GLN A 353 19.79 5.01 6.24
N LEU A 354 20.71 4.05 6.05
CA LEU A 354 20.34 2.66 5.89
C LEU A 354 19.82 2.09 7.22
N PRO A 355 18.62 1.48 7.25
CA PRO A 355 18.10 0.78 8.41
C PRO A 355 19.10 -0.21 9.04
N LEU A 356 19.85 -0.97 8.23
CA LEU A 356 20.86 -1.90 8.74
C LEU A 356 21.97 -1.19 9.51
N THR A 357 22.45 -0.04 9.02
CA THR A 357 23.48 0.78 9.65
C THR A 357 22.96 1.45 10.93
N ILE A 358 21.71 1.90 10.93
CA ILE A 358 21.05 2.46 12.12
C ILE A 358 20.88 1.38 13.20
N LEU A 359 20.45 0.17 12.82
CA LEU A 359 20.24 -0.95 13.75
C LEU A 359 21.55 -1.47 14.34
N ASP A 360 22.63 -1.56 13.55
CA ASP A 360 23.95 -2.01 14.02
C ASP A 360 24.61 -1.00 15.00
N SER A 361 24.31 0.30 14.84
CA SER A 361 24.89 1.36 15.66
C SER A 361 24.16 1.62 16.98
N ARG A 362 23.03 0.95 17.24
CA ARG A 362 22.12 1.24 18.37
C ARG A 362 21.73 -0.02 19.14
N SER A 363 21.08 0.18 20.28
CA SER A 363 20.46 -0.91 21.04
C SER A 363 19.08 -0.49 21.51
N TYR A 364 18.14 -1.42 21.45
CA TYR A 364 16.73 -1.20 21.73
C TYR A 364 16.26 -2.07 22.90
N PRO A 365 15.31 -1.61 23.71
CA PRO A 365 14.72 -2.45 24.73
C PRO A 365 13.89 -3.56 24.08
N SER A 366 13.79 -4.71 24.74
CA SER A 366 12.96 -5.83 24.26
C SER A 366 11.46 -5.50 24.23
N SER A 367 11.05 -4.39 24.86
CA SER A 367 9.68 -3.87 24.75
C SER A 367 9.38 -3.23 23.39
N MET A 368 10.41 -2.93 22.58
CA MET A 368 10.22 -2.48 21.21
C MET A 368 10.00 -3.69 20.30
N ILE A 369 8.89 -3.69 19.58
CA ILE A 369 8.47 -4.81 18.74
C ILE A 369 8.67 -4.46 17.26
N ALA A 370 9.16 -5.41 16.47
CA ALA A 370 9.26 -5.25 15.03
C ALA A 370 8.61 -6.45 14.33
N VAL A 371 7.62 -6.22 13.47
CA VAL A 371 6.95 -7.26 12.70
C VAL A 371 7.31 -7.06 11.24
N PHE A 372 8.02 -8.04 10.66
CA PHE A 372 8.39 -8.06 9.25
C PHE A 372 7.54 -9.07 8.50
N THR A 373 6.88 -8.66 7.43
CA THR A 373 6.08 -9.57 6.58
C THR A 373 6.45 -9.40 5.12
N VAL A 374 6.27 -10.44 4.31
CA VAL A 374 6.64 -10.42 2.90
C VAL A 374 5.91 -11.50 2.10
N GLY A 375 5.60 -11.23 0.84
CA GLY A 375 5.05 -12.23 -0.09
C GLY A 375 6.09 -13.28 -0.49
N GLN A 376 5.70 -14.55 -0.58
CA GLN A 376 6.59 -15.64 -0.97
C GLN A 376 7.27 -15.41 -2.34
N PHE A 377 6.56 -14.80 -3.28
CA PHE A 377 7.07 -14.53 -4.62
C PHE A 377 7.73 -13.16 -4.77
N ASP A 378 7.85 -12.41 -3.67
CA ASP A 378 8.39 -11.06 -3.63
C ASP A 378 9.93 -11.06 -3.44
N GLY A 379 10.63 -11.70 -4.39
CA GLY A 379 12.00 -12.20 -4.17
C GLY A 379 13.04 -11.20 -3.65
N ARG A 380 12.98 -9.93 -4.07
CA ARG A 380 13.88 -8.87 -3.57
C ARG A 380 13.60 -8.56 -2.10
N TYR A 381 12.33 -8.38 -1.77
CA TYR A 381 11.87 -8.04 -0.44
C TYR A 381 11.94 -9.22 0.53
N VAL A 382 11.90 -10.47 0.04
CA VAL A 382 12.13 -11.65 0.88
C VAL A 382 13.50 -11.59 1.55
N ARG A 383 14.52 -11.17 0.78
CA ARG A 383 15.87 -10.94 1.29
C ARG A 383 15.90 -9.76 2.26
N ALA A 384 15.31 -8.63 1.87
CA ALA A 384 15.25 -7.41 2.69
C ALA A 384 14.64 -7.68 4.08
N SER A 385 13.42 -8.23 4.08
CA SER A 385 12.68 -8.64 5.28
C SER A 385 13.49 -9.56 6.19
N LYS A 386 14.28 -10.48 5.62
CA LYS A 386 15.14 -11.38 6.42
C LYS A 386 16.31 -10.62 7.06
N GLU A 387 17.01 -9.80 6.29
CA GLU A 387 18.18 -9.05 6.79
C GLU A 387 17.77 -8.06 7.88
N LEU A 388 16.68 -7.31 7.67
CA LEU A 388 16.15 -6.36 8.65
C LEU A 388 15.63 -7.06 9.91
N PHE A 389 14.96 -8.20 9.78
CA PHE A 389 14.55 -9.02 10.93
C PHE A 389 15.73 -9.45 11.80
N GLU A 390 16.79 -9.99 11.20
CA GLU A 390 17.98 -10.42 11.96
C GLU A 390 18.70 -9.23 12.60
N ALA A 391 18.79 -8.09 11.90
CA ALA A 391 19.39 -6.87 12.42
C ALA A 391 18.59 -6.28 13.59
N ALA A 392 17.26 -6.20 13.48
CA ALA A 392 16.39 -5.70 14.55
C ALA A 392 16.50 -6.58 15.81
N LYS A 393 16.52 -7.91 15.63
CA LYS A 393 16.74 -8.86 16.71
C LYS A 393 18.12 -8.71 17.34
N ALA A 394 19.17 -8.55 16.55
CA ALA A 394 20.53 -8.33 17.04
C ALA A 394 20.67 -7.02 17.83
N ALA A 395 19.94 -5.98 17.42
CA ALA A 395 19.89 -4.69 18.09
C ALA A 395 19.04 -4.71 19.39
N GLY A 396 18.33 -5.80 19.69
CA GLY A 396 17.62 -6.01 20.96
C GLY A 396 16.10 -5.89 20.91
N MET A 397 15.49 -5.63 19.75
CA MET A 397 14.04 -5.62 19.58
C MET A 397 13.45 -7.03 19.69
N THR A 398 12.20 -7.14 20.14
CA THR A 398 11.41 -8.36 19.96
C THR A 398 10.89 -8.41 18.53
N ALA A 399 11.58 -9.14 17.66
CA ALA A 399 11.28 -9.19 16.24
C ALA A 399 10.51 -10.46 15.84
N TYR A 400 9.55 -10.32 14.92
CA TYR A 400 8.79 -11.39 14.28
C TYR A 400 8.94 -11.30 12.77
N ARG A 401 8.92 -12.45 12.09
CA ARG A 401 8.94 -12.49 10.62
C ARG A 401 7.97 -13.53 10.08
N PHE A 402 7.11 -13.11 9.16
CA PHE A 402 6.10 -13.95 8.51
C PHE A 402 6.23 -13.90 6.98
N VAL A 403 5.93 -15.00 6.31
CA VAL A 403 5.95 -15.09 4.84
C VAL A 403 4.57 -15.50 4.33
N SER A 404 3.94 -14.63 3.54
CA SER A 404 2.64 -14.88 2.94
C SER A 404 2.78 -15.86 1.78
N SER A 405 2.22 -17.07 1.92
CA SER A 405 2.34 -18.11 0.91
C SER A 405 1.49 -17.80 -0.33
N GLY A 406 2.07 -17.99 -1.51
CA GLY A 406 1.37 -17.80 -2.77
C GLY A 406 1.20 -16.36 -3.23
N THR A 407 1.60 -15.36 -2.44
CA THR A 407 1.42 -13.94 -2.76
C THR A 407 2.72 -13.27 -3.23
N GLY A 408 2.56 -12.16 -3.95
CA GLY A 408 3.64 -11.29 -4.42
C GLY A 408 3.68 -9.93 -3.71
N HIS A 409 4.01 -8.89 -4.47
CA HIS A 409 4.07 -7.50 -4.02
C HIS A 409 2.70 -6.81 -4.25
N GLU A 410 1.69 -7.21 -3.49
CA GLU A 410 0.27 -6.93 -3.76
C GLU A 410 -0.55 -6.77 -2.48
N ALA A 411 -1.79 -6.28 -2.60
CA ALA A 411 -2.70 -6.01 -1.47
C ALA A 411 -2.91 -7.22 -0.52
N ALA A 412 -2.95 -8.45 -1.06
CA ALA A 412 -3.08 -9.65 -0.22
C ALA A 412 -1.93 -9.81 0.78
N THR A 413 -0.70 -9.40 0.41
CA THR A 413 0.46 -9.38 1.31
C THR A 413 0.32 -8.29 2.38
N ILE A 414 -0.29 -7.14 2.04
CA ILE A 414 -0.57 -6.05 2.99
C ILE A 414 -1.54 -6.52 4.08
N GLN A 415 -2.66 -7.11 3.68
CA GLN A 415 -3.68 -7.63 4.61
C GLN A 415 -3.11 -8.75 5.49
N PHE A 416 -2.34 -9.67 4.89
CA PHE A 416 -1.60 -10.69 5.64
C PHE A 416 -0.66 -10.06 6.67
N GLY A 417 0.08 -9.02 6.28
CA GLY A 417 1.01 -8.31 7.14
C GLY A 417 0.36 -7.68 8.36
N PHE A 418 -0.72 -6.92 8.15
CA PHE A 418 -1.48 -6.32 9.23
C PHE A 418 -2.14 -7.35 10.13
N THR A 419 -2.71 -8.42 9.57
CA THR A 419 -3.33 -9.50 10.36
C THR A 419 -2.33 -10.09 11.36
N HIS A 420 -1.11 -10.41 10.92
CA HIS A 420 -0.08 -10.96 11.79
C HIS A 420 0.47 -9.93 12.78
N ALA A 421 0.65 -8.68 12.33
CA ALA A 421 1.08 -7.62 13.22
C ALA A 421 0.07 -7.36 14.35
N PHE A 422 -1.22 -7.32 14.06
CA PHE A 422 -2.24 -7.10 15.06
C PHE A 422 -2.45 -8.29 15.99
N ASN A 423 -2.29 -9.52 15.50
CA ASN A 423 -2.21 -10.70 16.39
C ASN A 423 -1.08 -10.59 17.43
N VAL A 424 0.04 -9.96 17.08
CA VAL A 424 1.15 -9.69 18.01
C VAL A 424 0.85 -8.49 18.92
N LEU A 425 0.32 -7.40 18.37
CA LEU A 425 0.26 -6.09 19.02
C LEU A 425 -0.99 -5.86 19.86
N PHE A 426 -2.15 -6.42 19.49
CA PHE A 426 -3.39 -6.22 20.25
C PHE A 426 -3.29 -6.67 21.71
N PRO A 427 -2.67 -7.84 22.03
CA PRO A 427 -2.44 -8.22 23.42
C PRO A 427 -1.50 -7.25 24.17
N VAL A 428 -0.45 -6.78 23.48
CA VAL A 428 0.53 -5.82 24.04
C VAL A 428 -0.13 -4.49 24.38
N TRP A 429 -1.06 -4.05 23.54
CA TRP A 429 -1.85 -2.84 23.73
C TRP A 429 -3.06 -3.04 24.65
N GLY A 430 -3.30 -4.26 25.14
CA GLY A 430 -4.44 -4.59 25.98
C GLY A 430 -5.78 -4.48 25.28
N LEU A 431 -5.82 -4.61 23.95
CA LEU A 431 -7.06 -4.62 23.16
C LEU A 431 -7.67 -6.02 23.05
N SER A 432 -6.90 -7.08 23.32
CA SER A 432 -7.38 -8.47 23.30
C SER A 432 -6.77 -9.31 24.43
N SER A 433 -7.46 -10.39 24.79
CA SER A 433 -6.95 -11.35 25.78
C SER A 433 -5.93 -12.30 25.13
N GLY A 434 -4.66 -12.24 25.53
CA GLY A 434 -3.62 -13.15 25.05
C GLY A 434 -2.24 -12.88 25.64
N ASP A 435 -1.35 -13.87 25.60
CA ASP A 435 0.07 -13.69 25.90
C ASP A 435 0.79 -13.38 24.56
N PRO A 436 1.47 -12.22 24.43
CA PRO A 436 2.21 -11.87 23.21
C PRO A 436 3.20 -12.96 22.77
N ALA A 437 3.68 -13.79 23.71
CA ALA A 437 4.65 -14.86 23.46
C ALA A 437 4.06 -16.12 22.77
N LEU A 438 2.75 -16.19 22.53
CA LEU A 438 2.06 -17.38 22.02
C LEU A 438 1.59 -17.30 20.56
N ALA A 439 1.87 -16.21 19.84
CA ALA A 439 1.68 -16.21 18.39
C ALA A 439 2.60 -17.27 17.77
N PRO A 440 2.07 -18.33 17.13
CA PRO A 440 2.91 -19.40 16.60
C PRO A 440 3.78 -18.83 15.47
N PRO A 441 5.10 -19.08 15.47
CA PRO A 441 5.89 -18.94 14.27
C PRO A 441 5.55 -20.15 13.38
N GLU A 442 4.82 -19.93 12.29
CA GLU A 442 4.78 -20.88 11.17
C GLU A 442 5.66 -20.39 10.02
#